data_AF-A0A1Y1RRP4-F1
#
_entry.id   AF-A0A1Y1RRP4-F1
#
_cell.length_a   1.000
_cell.length_b   1.000
_cell.length_c   1.000
_cell.angle_alpha   90.00
_cell.angle_beta   90.00
_cell.angle_gamma   90.00
#
_symmetry.space_group_name_H-M   'P 1'
#
loop_
_entity.id
_entity.type
_entity.pdbx_description
1 polymer ?
#
loop_
_entity_poly.entity_id
_entity_poly.type
_entity_poly.pdbx_seq_one_letter_code
_entity_poly.pdbx_strand_id
1 'polypeptide(L)'
;MKDRALDYYSVRVWIDLLLMLVVFVLSVVVPLPAIVTPDQEGAFFSFLTGIVSFTSIVVAVAVFACSMVYQSSANGLKQVRRLYSEELRNNWSSVLAWSFLAGAASVVGVGVAAAGNHAIGLILAINAGAWALIKGTRGLVWFVSALFLIEEDDVMSNFPDEISLRSRDEG
;
A
#
# COMPACT_ATOMS: atom_id res chain seq x y z
N MET A 1 17.52 -6.94 16.47
CA MET A 1 16.21 -6.98 15.76
C MET A 1 16.04 -5.85 14.74
N LYS A 2 16.79 -4.74 14.85
CA LYS A 2 16.70 -3.55 13.98
C LYS A 2 16.95 -3.80 12.48
N ASP A 3 17.79 -4.76 12.10
CA ASP A 3 18.15 -4.96 10.69
C ASP A 3 17.17 -5.84 9.90
N ARG A 4 16.42 -6.74 10.57
CA ARG A 4 15.58 -7.73 9.86
C ARG A 4 14.28 -7.16 9.28
N ALA A 5 13.67 -6.16 9.92
CA ALA A 5 12.40 -5.61 9.44
C ALA A 5 12.57 -4.73 8.19
N LEU A 6 13.67 -3.98 8.12
CA LEU A 6 14.04 -3.16 6.97
C LEU A 6 14.49 -4.04 5.79
N ASP A 7 15.28 -5.10 6.02
CA ASP A 7 15.76 -6.01 4.98
C ASP A 7 14.65 -6.87 4.36
N TYR A 8 13.68 -7.33 5.16
CA TYR A 8 12.67 -8.27 4.66
C TYR A 8 11.70 -7.61 3.66
N TYR A 9 11.39 -6.33 3.86
CA TYR A 9 10.37 -5.61 3.09
C TYR A 9 10.88 -4.51 2.18
N SER A 10 12.17 -4.13 2.20
CA SER A 10 12.73 -3.22 1.19
C SER A 10 13.28 -3.97 -0.04
N VAL A 11 13.78 -5.20 0.13
CA VAL A 11 14.72 -5.81 -0.83
C VAL A 11 14.06 -6.55 -2.00
N ARG A 12 12.79 -6.95 -1.94
CA ARG A 12 12.23 -7.88 -2.93
C ARG A 12 11.07 -7.33 -3.75
N VAL A 13 11.30 -6.21 -4.45
CA VAL A 13 10.38 -5.68 -5.49
C VAL A 13 9.98 -6.77 -6.50
N TRP A 14 10.87 -7.74 -6.77
CA TRP A 14 10.58 -8.87 -7.65
C TRP A 14 9.46 -9.79 -7.13
N ILE A 15 9.21 -9.87 -5.82
CA ILE A 15 8.07 -10.62 -5.26
C ILE A 15 6.76 -9.94 -5.63
N ASP A 16 6.67 -8.61 -5.50
CA ASP A 16 5.49 -7.84 -5.93
C ASP A 16 5.22 -8.12 -7.42
N LEU A 17 6.26 -8.11 -8.25
CA LEU A 17 6.16 -8.36 -9.69
C LEU A 17 5.74 -9.81 -10.00
N LEU A 18 6.25 -10.80 -9.27
CA LEU A 18 5.85 -12.19 -9.45
C LEU A 18 4.40 -12.43 -9.03
N LEU A 19 3.98 -11.88 -7.89
CA LEU A 19 2.58 -11.96 -7.46
C LEU A 19 1.67 -11.34 -8.51
N MET A 20 2.04 -10.19 -9.06
CA MET A 20 1.28 -9.54 -10.11
C MET A 20 1.29 -10.31 -11.43
N LEU A 21 2.40 -10.95 -11.79
CA LEU A 21 2.46 -11.83 -12.94
C LEU A 21 1.51 -13.02 -12.78
N VAL A 22 1.48 -13.63 -11.59
CA VAL A 22 0.56 -14.73 -11.27
C VAL A 22 -0.89 -14.25 -11.36
N VAL A 23 -1.23 -13.11 -10.75
CA VAL A 23 -2.58 -12.52 -10.83
C VAL A 23 -2.96 -12.22 -12.29
N PHE A 24 -2.04 -11.65 -13.07
CA PHE A 24 -2.28 -11.34 -14.47
C PHE A 24 -2.57 -12.62 -15.26
N VAL A 25 -1.70 -13.63 -15.16
CA VAL A 25 -1.89 -14.92 -15.85
C VAL A 25 -3.21 -15.57 -15.43
N LEU A 26 -3.54 -15.58 -14.14
CA LEU A 26 -4.81 -16.12 -13.66
C LEU A 26 -6.01 -15.33 -14.21
N SER A 27 -5.93 -14.00 -14.26
CA SER A 27 -7.01 -13.16 -14.79
C SER A 27 -7.25 -13.35 -16.29
N VAL A 28 -6.25 -13.82 -17.04
CA VAL A 28 -6.33 -14.08 -18.49
C VAL A 28 -6.72 -15.54 -18.78
N VAL A 29 -6.16 -16.49 -18.03
CA VAL A 29 -6.32 -17.93 -18.27
C VAL A 29 -7.65 -18.44 -17.73
N VAL A 30 -8.17 -17.87 -16.65
CA VAL A 30 -9.52 -18.19 -16.18
C VAL A 30 -10.51 -17.62 -17.20
N PRO A 31 -11.24 -18.45 -17.96
CA PRO A 31 -12.10 -17.98 -19.03
C PRO A 31 -13.28 -17.20 -18.43
N LEU A 32 -13.14 -15.88 -18.41
CA LEU A 32 -14.18 -14.91 -18.07
C LEU A 32 -15.28 -14.65 -19.13
N PRO A 33 -15.26 -15.17 -20.39
CA PRO A 33 -16.33 -14.87 -21.36
C PRO A 33 -17.73 -15.40 -20.98
N ALA A 34 -17.87 -16.11 -19.86
CA ALA A 34 -19.13 -16.72 -19.43
C ALA A 34 -19.91 -15.94 -18.35
N ILE A 35 -19.41 -14.81 -17.83
CA ILE A 35 -19.92 -14.27 -16.55
C ILE A 35 -20.99 -13.18 -16.67
N VAL A 36 -20.99 -12.37 -17.73
CA VAL A 36 -21.94 -11.24 -17.81
C VAL A 36 -23.08 -11.58 -18.75
N THR A 37 -24.09 -12.26 -18.20
CA THR A 37 -25.42 -12.27 -18.81
C THR A 37 -26.09 -10.90 -18.61
N PRO A 38 -27.07 -10.50 -19.44
CA PRO A 38 -27.70 -9.17 -19.34
C PRO A 38 -28.29 -8.86 -17.95
N ASP A 39 -28.71 -9.88 -17.21
CA ASP A 39 -29.20 -9.78 -15.83
C ASP A 39 -28.08 -9.49 -14.80
N GLN A 40 -26.81 -9.70 -15.15
CA GLN A 40 -25.65 -9.49 -14.27
C GLN A 40 -24.83 -8.23 -14.59
N GLU A 41 -25.17 -7.48 -15.64
CA GLU A 41 -24.46 -6.24 -15.99
C GLU A 41 -24.41 -5.23 -14.84
N GLY A 42 -25.53 -5.06 -14.11
CA GLY A 42 -25.58 -4.14 -12.97
C GLY A 42 -24.64 -4.54 -11.83
N ALA A 43 -24.58 -5.84 -11.51
CA ALA A 43 -23.68 -6.37 -10.48
C ALA A 43 -22.21 -6.24 -10.91
N PHE A 44 -21.94 -6.46 -12.20
CA PHE A 44 -20.62 -6.32 -12.79
C PHE A 44 -20.09 -4.87 -12.70
N PHE A 45 -20.86 -3.87 -13.13
CA PHE A 45 -20.44 -2.47 -13.00
C PHE A 45 -20.33 -2.02 -11.53
N SER A 46 -21.17 -2.57 -10.65
CA SER A 46 -21.06 -2.32 -9.21
C SER A 46 -19.74 -2.87 -8.65
N PHE A 47 -19.32 -4.06 -9.08
CA PHE A 47 -18.02 -4.63 -8.72
C PHE A 47 -16.86 -3.76 -9.22
N LEU A 48 -16.87 -3.35 -10.50
CA LEU A 48 -15.81 -2.49 -11.05
C LEU A 48 -15.74 -1.15 -10.31
N THR A 49 -16.88 -0.55 -10.01
CA THR A 49 -16.95 0.70 -9.23
C THR A 49 -16.43 0.50 -7.81
N GLY A 50 -16.73 -0.64 -7.18
CA GLY A 50 -16.17 -1.01 -5.88
C GLY A 50 -14.64 -1.08 -5.89
N ILE A 51 -14.05 -1.61 -6.96
CA ILE A 51 -12.58 -1.60 -7.15
C ILE A 51 -12.06 -0.16 -7.32
N VAL A 52 -12.72 0.70 -8.09
CA VAL A 52 -12.34 2.11 -8.22
C VAL A 52 -12.35 2.82 -6.85
N SER A 53 -13.40 2.62 -6.06
CA SER A 53 -13.48 3.18 -4.71
C SER A 53 -12.36 2.65 -3.81
N PHE A 54 -12.13 1.33 -3.82
CA PHE A 54 -11.08 0.70 -3.03
C PHE A 54 -9.68 1.23 -3.38
N THR A 55 -9.33 1.26 -4.67
CA THR A 55 -8.02 1.77 -5.12
C THR A 55 -7.83 3.25 -4.76
N SER A 56 -8.89 4.07 -4.84
CA SER A 56 -8.86 5.48 -4.42
C SER A 56 -8.62 5.64 -2.91
N ILE A 57 -9.25 4.81 -2.08
CA ILE A 57 -9.01 4.79 -0.63
C ILE A 57 -7.55 4.41 -0.34
N VAL A 58 -7.01 3.40 -1.01
CA VAL A 58 -5.61 2.99 -0.85
C VAL A 58 -4.66 4.15 -1.17
N VAL A 59 -4.88 4.86 -2.28
CA VAL A 59 -4.06 6.04 -2.64
C VAL A 59 -4.15 7.11 -1.56
N ALA A 60 -5.35 7.42 -1.07
CA ALA A 60 -5.55 8.43 -0.04
C ALA A 60 -4.82 8.08 1.26
N VAL A 61 -4.94 6.82 1.71
CA VAL A 61 -4.21 6.31 2.90
C VAL A 61 -2.71 6.35 2.69
N ALA A 62 -2.21 5.98 1.50
CA ALA A 62 -0.79 6.03 1.19
C ALA A 62 -0.24 7.47 1.23
N VAL A 63 -0.96 8.44 0.66
CA VAL A 63 -0.58 9.87 0.70
C VAL A 63 -0.58 10.38 2.14
N PHE A 64 -1.61 10.04 2.92
CA PHE A 64 -1.70 10.40 4.33
C PHE A 64 -0.52 9.83 5.13
N ALA A 65 -0.26 8.54 5.00
CA ALA A 65 0.82 7.86 5.70
C ALA A 65 2.21 8.42 5.32
N CYS A 66 2.45 8.62 4.03
CA CYS A 66 3.66 9.27 3.53
C CYS A 66 3.81 10.68 4.14
N SER A 67 2.75 11.47 4.17
CA SER A 67 2.77 12.81 4.75
C SER A 67 3.10 12.79 6.24
N MET A 68 2.50 11.89 7.01
CA MET A 68 2.81 11.69 8.43
C MET A 68 4.30 11.39 8.65
N VAL A 69 4.87 10.48 7.86
CA VAL A 69 6.29 10.12 7.95
C VAL A 69 7.21 11.31 7.67
N TYR A 70 6.91 12.13 6.66
CA TYR A 70 7.76 13.26 6.27
C TYR A 70 7.49 14.55 7.05
N GLN A 71 6.31 14.73 7.62
CA GLN A 71 5.95 15.93 8.39
C GLN A 71 6.13 15.75 9.91
N SER A 72 6.27 14.51 10.41
CA SER A 72 6.44 14.25 11.84
C SER A 72 7.71 14.89 12.41
N SER A 73 7.55 15.49 13.60
CA SER A 73 8.62 16.08 14.40
C SER A 73 9.31 15.09 15.34
N ALA A 74 8.81 13.85 15.44
CA ALA A 74 9.36 12.84 16.35
C ALA A 74 10.83 12.52 16.06
N ASN A 75 11.66 12.43 17.10
CA ASN A 75 13.10 12.23 16.98
C ASN A 75 13.45 10.89 16.33
N GLY A 76 12.71 9.83 16.66
CA GLY A 76 12.85 8.50 16.03
C GLY A 76 12.66 8.57 14.51
N LEU A 77 11.58 9.22 14.05
CA LEU A 77 11.32 9.41 12.62
C LEU A 77 12.32 10.34 11.93
N LYS A 78 12.79 11.40 12.61
CA LYS A 78 13.88 12.25 12.09
C LYS A 78 15.16 11.44 11.89
N GLN A 79 15.49 10.54 12.82
CA GLN A 79 16.68 9.69 12.73
C GLN A 79 16.53 8.66 11.58
N VAL A 80 15.38 8.01 11.46
CA VAL A 80 15.09 7.09 10.35
C VAL A 80 15.18 7.80 9.00
N ARG A 81 14.60 9.00 8.88
CA ARG A 81 14.69 9.81 7.65
C ARG A 81 16.12 10.22 7.31
N ARG A 82 16.99 10.42 8.30
CA ARG A 82 18.41 10.74 8.06
C ARG A 82 19.21 9.53 7.63
N LEU A 83 18.97 8.38 8.27
CA LEU A 83 19.73 7.15 8.03
C LEU A 83 19.29 6.41 6.75
N TYR A 84 18.00 6.43 6.42
CA TYR A 84 17.39 5.65 5.33
C TYR A 84 16.64 6.53 4.33
N SER A 85 17.15 7.75 4.08
CA SER A 85 16.45 8.77 3.29
C SER A 85 16.09 8.29 1.87
N GLU A 86 17.00 7.53 1.25
CA GLU A 86 16.88 7.07 -0.12
C GLU A 86 15.94 5.89 -0.23
N GLU A 87 16.06 4.91 0.66
CA GLU A 87 15.21 3.73 0.75
C GLU A 87 13.76 4.13 1.04
N LEU A 88 13.57 5.06 1.99
CA LEU A 88 12.26 5.57 2.35
C LEU A 88 11.62 6.33 1.19
N ARG A 89 12.40 7.18 0.50
CA ARG A 89 11.93 7.91 -0.69
C ARG A 89 11.54 6.95 -1.80
N ASN A 90 12.38 5.96 -2.10
CA ASN A 90 12.14 4.98 -3.17
C ASN A 90 10.95 4.08 -2.85
N ASN A 91 10.76 3.70 -1.59
CA ASN A 91 9.61 2.91 -1.17
C ASN A 91 8.31 3.71 -1.26
N TRP A 92 8.26 4.93 -0.71
CA TRP A 92 7.06 5.75 -0.78
C TRP A 92 6.73 6.21 -2.19
N SER A 93 7.73 6.56 -3.00
CA SER A 93 7.51 6.87 -4.41
C SER A 93 6.94 5.67 -5.17
N SER A 94 7.44 4.46 -4.90
CA SER A 94 6.90 3.22 -5.46
C SER A 94 5.44 3.02 -5.03
N VAL A 95 5.14 3.09 -3.73
CA VAL A 95 3.78 2.90 -3.21
C VAL A 95 2.82 3.91 -3.84
N LEU A 96 3.18 5.20 -3.87
CA LEU A 96 2.34 6.24 -4.43
C LEU A 96 2.14 6.10 -5.94
N ALA A 97 3.22 5.91 -6.71
CA ALA A 97 3.14 5.77 -8.16
C ALA A 97 2.30 4.57 -8.58
N TRP A 98 2.56 3.40 -7.99
CA TRP A 98 1.83 2.17 -8.35
C TRP A 98 0.37 2.20 -7.86
N SER A 99 0.09 2.79 -6.69
CA SER A 99 -1.30 2.95 -6.23
C SER A 99 -2.06 3.92 -7.12
N PHE A 100 -1.43 5.02 -7.55
CA PHE A 100 -2.04 5.96 -8.50
C PHE A 100 -2.32 5.30 -9.85
N LEU A 101 -1.35 4.57 -10.39
CA LEU A 101 -1.52 3.81 -11.64
C LEU A 101 -2.62 2.76 -11.52
N ALA A 102 -2.73 2.07 -10.38
CA ALA A 102 -3.82 1.14 -10.11
C ALA A 102 -5.19 1.85 -10.10
N GLY A 103 -5.29 3.00 -9.42
CA GLY A 103 -6.47 3.84 -9.44
C GLY A 103 -6.87 4.24 -10.85
N ALA A 104 -5.95 4.80 -11.63
CA ALA A 104 -6.17 5.17 -13.02
C ALA A 104 -6.58 3.98 -13.90
N ALA A 105 -5.89 2.84 -13.77
CA ALA A 105 -6.20 1.62 -14.52
C ALA A 105 -7.61 1.07 -14.18
N SER A 106 -8.06 1.17 -12.93
CA SER A 106 -9.40 0.76 -12.54
C SER A 106 -10.49 1.62 -13.19
N VAL A 107 -10.28 2.94 -13.29
CA VAL A 107 -11.19 3.87 -13.97
C VAL A 107 -11.22 3.58 -15.47
N VAL A 108 -10.06 3.36 -16.08
CA VAL A 108 -9.97 2.93 -17.49
C VAL A 108 -10.69 1.60 -17.70
N GLY A 109 -10.57 0.66 -16.75
CA GLY A 109 -11.28 -0.63 -16.78
C GLY A 109 -12.79 -0.47 -16.84
N VAL A 110 -13.37 0.43 -16.05
CA VAL A 110 -14.81 0.77 -16.12
C VAL A 110 -15.18 1.31 -17.51
N GLY A 111 -14.38 2.25 -18.04
CA GLY A 111 -14.63 2.84 -19.36
C GLY A 111 -14.55 1.82 -20.51
N VAL A 112 -13.56 0.93 -20.48
CA VAL A 112 -13.40 -0.15 -21.47
C VAL A 112 -14.56 -1.14 -21.39
N ALA A 113 -15.01 -1.45 -20.17
CA ALA A 113 -16.17 -2.30 -19.97
C ALA A 113 -17.45 -1.66 -20.52
N ALA A 114 -17.67 -0.37 -20.25
CA ALA A 114 -18.80 0.39 -20.79
C ALA A 114 -18.79 0.51 -22.33
N ALA A 115 -17.62 0.44 -22.96
CA ALA A 115 -17.47 0.40 -24.41
C ALA A 115 -17.78 -0.99 -25.03
N GLY A 116 -18.23 -1.95 -24.23
CA GLY A 116 -18.64 -3.29 -24.67
C GLY A 116 -17.56 -4.37 -24.53
N ASN A 117 -16.37 -4.04 -24.02
CA ASN A 117 -15.31 -5.02 -23.77
C ASN A 117 -15.19 -5.38 -22.29
N HIS A 118 -16.21 -6.11 -21.79
CA HIS A 118 -16.32 -6.51 -20.39
C HIS A 118 -15.12 -7.34 -19.91
N ALA A 119 -14.56 -8.20 -20.76
CA ALA A 119 -13.43 -9.06 -20.40
C ALA A 119 -12.18 -8.22 -20.07
N ILE A 120 -11.82 -7.27 -20.93
CA ILE A 120 -10.64 -6.42 -20.69
C ILE A 120 -10.89 -5.50 -19.48
N GLY A 121 -12.10 -4.94 -19.35
CA GLY A 121 -12.45 -4.12 -18.19
C GLY A 121 -12.30 -4.85 -16.86
N LEU A 122 -12.72 -6.13 -16.82
CA LEU A 122 -12.58 -6.98 -15.64
C LEU A 122 -11.12 -7.32 -15.33
N ILE A 123 -10.33 -7.67 -16.35
CA ILE A 123 -8.89 -7.94 -16.20
C ILE A 123 -8.20 -6.71 -15.60
N LEU A 124 -8.48 -5.52 -16.13
CA LEU A 124 -7.91 -4.27 -15.62
C LEU A 124 -8.32 -4.02 -14.17
N ALA A 125 -9.59 -4.23 -13.81
CA ALA A 125 -10.06 -4.05 -12.45
C ALA A 125 -9.40 -5.04 -11.45
N ILE A 126 -9.33 -6.33 -11.79
CA ILE A 126 -8.68 -7.32 -10.91
C ILE A 126 -7.20 -6.98 -10.70
N ASN A 127 -6.49 -6.65 -11.78
CA ASN A 127 -5.07 -6.29 -11.69
C ASN A 127 -4.87 -4.98 -10.92
N ALA A 128 -5.72 -3.98 -11.12
CA ALA A 128 -5.69 -2.74 -10.35
C ALA A 128 -5.94 -2.98 -8.86
N GLY A 129 -6.97 -3.77 -8.51
CA GLY A 129 -7.27 -4.13 -7.13
C GLY A 129 -6.11 -4.88 -6.46
N ALA A 130 -5.51 -5.83 -7.16
CA ALA A 130 -4.34 -6.56 -6.66
C ALA A 130 -3.12 -5.65 -6.45
N TRP A 131 -2.81 -4.76 -7.40
CA TRP A 131 -1.72 -3.80 -7.24
C TRP A 131 -1.92 -2.88 -6.04
N ALA A 132 -3.14 -2.36 -5.88
CA ALA A 132 -3.49 -1.52 -4.75
C ALA A 132 -3.41 -2.28 -3.42
N LEU A 133 -3.83 -3.55 -3.36
CA LEU A 133 -3.66 -4.38 -2.17
C LEU A 133 -2.17 -4.55 -1.81
N ILE A 134 -1.34 -4.97 -2.76
CA ILE A 134 0.09 -5.23 -2.51
C ILE A 134 0.80 -3.95 -2.02
N LYS A 135 0.61 -2.84 -2.73
CA LYS A 135 1.25 -1.57 -2.38
C LYS A 135 0.63 -0.92 -1.14
N GLY A 136 -0.68 -1.06 -0.97
CA GLY A 136 -1.40 -0.60 0.22
C GLY A 136 -0.92 -1.30 1.48
N THR A 137 -0.80 -2.63 1.47
CA THR A 137 -0.24 -3.39 2.60
C THR A 137 1.19 -2.97 2.91
N ARG A 138 2.02 -2.77 1.89
CA ARG A 138 3.39 -2.27 2.07
C ARG A 138 3.43 -0.88 2.70
N GLY A 139 2.56 0.03 2.24
CA GLY A 139 2.40 1.36 2.83
C GLY A 139 1.92 1.30 4.28
N LEU A 140 0.96 0.43 4.60
CA LEU A 140 0.43 0.24 5.95
C LEU A 140 1.48 -0.31 6.92
N VAL A 141 2.31 -1.26 6.51
CA VAL A 141 3.39 -1.79 7.37
C VAL A 141 4.37 -0.67 7.74
N TRP A 142 4.76 0.16 6.78
CA TRP A 142 5.61 1.32 7.03
C TRP A 142 4.93 2.37 7.90
N PHE A 143 3.63 2.59 7.70
CA PHE A 143 2.83 3.51 8.52
C PHE A 143 2.75 3.06 9.98
N VAL A 144 2.42 1.79 10.23
CA VAL A 144 2.37 1.21 11.59
C VAL A 144 3.74 1.30 12.26
N SER A 145 4.81 0.99 11.53
CA SER A 145 6.18 1.11 12.04
C SER A 145 6.52 2.56 12.41
N ALA A 146 6.05 3.53 11.62
CA ALA A 146 6.22 4.95 11.92
C ALA A 146 5.43 5.40 13.16
N LEU A 147 4.21 4.89 13.35
CA LEU A 147 3.40 5.22 14.53
C LEU A 147 4.08 4.78 15.84
N PHE A 148 4.63 3.57 15.89
CA PHE A 148 5.36 3.10 17.07
C PHE A 148 6.56 3.99 17.42
N LEU A 149 7.26 4.52 16.41
CA LEU A 149 8.37 5.46 16.64
C LEU A 149 7.92 6.84 17.15
N ILE A 150 6.68 7.23 16.86
CA ILE A 150 6.10 8.47 17.42
C ILE A 150 5.74 8.22 18.90
N GLU A 151 5.06 7.11 19.17
CA GLU A 151 4.65 6.74 20.53
C GLU A 151 5.84 6.59 21.48
N GLU A 152 6.93 5.95 21.04
CA GLU A 152 8.17 5.85 21.83
C GLU A 152 8.76 7.23 22.19
N ASP A 153 8.74 8.19 21.26
CA ASP A 153 9.26 9.55 21.49
C ASP A 153 8.35 10.36 22.44
N ASP A 154 7.03 10.17 22.34
CA ASP A 154 6.04 10.78 23.24
C ASP A 154 6.16 10.22 24.67
N VAL A 155 6.42 8.92 24.85
CA VAL A 155 6.66 8.33 26.17
C VAL A 155 7.97 8.85 26.77
N MET A 156 9.06 8.87 25.99
CA MET A 156 10.36 9.36 26.46
C MET A 156 10.36 10.84 26.83
N SER A 157 9.58 11.67 26.12
CA SER A 157 9.48 13.11 26.41
C SER A 157 8.63 13.42 27.63
N ASN A 158 7.61 12.62 27.94
CA ASN A 158 6.71 12.83 29.07
C ASN A 158 7.18 12.20 30.39
N PHE A 159 8.07 11.19 30.36
CA PHE A 159 8.55 10.49 31.57
C PHE A 159 10.09 10.36 31.64
N PRO A 160 10.84 11.47 31.66
CA PRO A 160 12.31 11.41 31.68
C PRO A 160 12.88 10.79 32.96
N ASP A 161 12.24 11.01 34.12
CA ASP A 161 12.80 10.65 35.43
C ASP A 161 12.62 9.15 35.80
N GLU A 162 11.52 8.51 35.41
CA GLU A 162 11.28 7.07 35.71
C GLU A 162 12.28 6.15 34.98
N ILE A 163 12.70 6.51 33.77
CA ILE A 163 13.65 5.72 32.98
C ILE A 163 15.08 5.86 33.54
N SER A 164 15.43 7.05 34.04
CA SER A 164 16.72 7.31 34.69
C SER A 164 16.89 6.52 36.00
N LEU A 165 15.79 6.27 36.71
CA LEU A 165 15.77 5.49 37.95
C LEU A 165 15.88 3.99 37.66
N ARG A 166 15.13 3.48 36.66
CA ARG A 166 15.18 2.07 36.27
C ARG A 166 16.54 1.62 35.74
N SER A 167 17.20 2.48 34.95
CA SER A 167 18.55 2.22 34.43
C SER A 167 19.65 2.28 35.49
N ARG A 168 19.39 2.93 36.63
CA ARG A 168 20.28 2.95 37.80
C ARG A 168 20.15 1.71 38.68
N ASP A 169 18.96 1.12 38.74
CA ASP A 169 18.69 -0.06 39.57
C ASP A 169 19.10 -1.39 38.89
N GLU A 170 19.31 -1.38 37.56
CA GLU A 170 19.72 -2.56 36.77
C GLU A 170 21.25 -2.65 36.51
N GLY A 171 22.06 -1.74 37.05
CA GLY A 171 23.53 -1.72 36.92
C GLY A 171 24.26 -1.97 38.24
#